data_AF-A0A2N2RI93-F1
#
_entry.id   AF-A0A2N2RI93-F1
#
_cell.length_a   1.000
_cell.length_b   1.000
_cell.length_c   1.000
_cell.angle_alpha   90.00
_cell.angle_beta   90.00
_cell.angle_gamma   90.00
#
_symmetry.space_group_name_H-M   'P 1'
#
loop_
_entity.id
_entity.type
_entity.pdbx_description
1 polymer ?
#
loop_
_entity_poly.entity_id
_entity_poly.type
_entity_poly.pdbx_seq_one_letter_code
_entity_poly.pdbx_strand_id
1 'polypeptide(L)' 'PLTMPPELLRAHQKLDAAVDKAYELSGGKKTYKSDAERVAFLLELYQKYTSLLPADSVRPKRRAKSAAAQ' A
#
# COMPACT_ATOMS: atom_id res chain seq x y z
N PRO A 1 3.52 -7.63 29.52
CA PRO A 1 2.95 -7.12 28.25
C PRO A 1 3.81 -5.98 27.67
N LEU A 2 4.33 -6.15 26.45
CA LEU A 2 5.12 -5.13 25.73
C LEU A 2 4.14 -4.15 25.05
N THR A 3 3.60 -3.21 25.82
CA THR A 3 2.70 -2.17 25.28
C THR A 3 3.49 -0.92 24.94
N MET A 4 3.16 -0.30 23.81
CA MET A 4 3.81 0.92 23.34
C MET A 4 3.70 2.02 24.41
N PRO A 5 4.81 2.63 24.85
CA PRO A 5 4.75 3.75 25.78
C PRO A 5 3.93 4.91 25.20
N PRO A 6 3.13 5.65 26.02
CA PRO A 6 2.27 6.72 25.52
C PRO A 6 3.02 7.82 24.76
N GLU A 7 4.25 8.13 25.17
CA GLU A 7 5.10 9.11 24.49
C GLU A 7 5.48 8.67 23.08
N LEU A 8 5.88 7.41 22.94
CA LEU A 8 6.21 6.82 21.64
C LEU A 8 4.97 6.80 20.73
N LEU A 9 3.81 6.41 21.27
CA LEU A 9 2.55 6.42 20.53
C LEU A 9 2.21 7.82 19.97
N ARG A 10 2.37 8.88 20.79
CA ARG A 10 2.15 10.25 20.34
C ARG A 10 3.14 10.69 19.26
N ALA A 11 4.39 10.25 19.36
CA ALA A 11 5.39 10.54 18.33
C ALA A 11 5.01 9.92 16.97
N HIS A 12 4.53 8.67 16.96
CA HIS A 12 4.02 8.02 15.76
C HIS A 12 2.80 8.74 15.19
N GLN A 13 1.81 9.09 16.04
CA GLN A 13 0.63 9.84 15.59
C GLN A 13 0.99 11.18 14.93
N LYS A 14 2.00 11.89 15.47
CA LYS A 14 2.49 13.14 14.89
C LYS A 14 3.18 12.91 13.54
N LEU A 15 3.98 11.85 13.45
CA LEU A 15 4.64 11.47 12.20
C LEU A 15 3.60 11.13 11.13
N ASP A 16 2.61 10.31 11.46
CA ASP A 16 1.55 9.88 10.55
C ASP A 16 0.77 11.09 10.01
N ALA A 17 0.40 12.04 10.87
CA ALA A 17 -0.28 13.26 10.45
C ALA A 17 0.56 14.13 9.50
N ALA A 18 1.89 14.18 9.70
CA ALA A 18 2.78 14.90 8.80
C ALA A 18 2.91 14.20 7.43
N VAL A 19 2.92 12.86 7.42
CA VAL A 19 2.95 12.06 6.20
C VAL A 19 1.65 12.21 5.41
N ASP A 20 0.50 12.12 6.07
CA ASP A 20 -0.80 12.30 5.43
C ASP A 20 -0.91 13.69 4.78
N LYS A 21 -0.43 14.73 5.47
CA LYS A 21 -0.37 16.09 4.93
C LYS A 21 0.54 16.22 3.71
N ALA A 22 1.67 15.49 3.68
CA ALA A 22 2.55 15.50 2.51
C ALA A 22 1.86 14.88 1.28
N TYR A 23 1.05 13.84 1.50
CA TYR A 23 0.28 13.20 0.43
C TYR A 23 -0.89 14.04 -0.09
N GLU A 24 -1.41 14.99 0.68
CA GLU A 24 -2.41 15.97 0.19
C GLU A 24 -1.91 16.70 -1.07
N LEU A 25 -0.62 17.04 -1.11
CA LEU A 25 0.01 17.70 -2.28
C LEU A 25 0.03 16.81 -3.52
N SER A 26 0.02 15.49 -3.32
CA SER A 26 0.02 14.47 -4.39
C SER A 26 -1.39 14.03 -4.80
N GLY A 27 -2.43 14.76 -4.38
CA GLY A 27 -3.83 14.43 -4.65
C GLY A 27 -4.48 13.52 -3.60
N GLY A 28 -3.81 13.32 -2.45
CA GLY A 28 -4.36 12.61 -1.30
C GLY A 28 -5.47 13.40 -0.60
N LYS A 29 -6.22 12.70 0.26
CA LYS A 29 -7.28 13.31 1.06
C LYS A 29 -6.69 14.08 2.24
N LYS A 30 -7.34 15.18 2.63
CA LYS A 30 -6.97 15.96 3.83
C LYS A 30 -7.04 15.17 5.12
N THR A 31 -7.92 14.17 5.16
CA THR A 31 -8.08 13.26 6.30
C THR A 31 -8.58 11.92 5.79
N TYR A 32 -7.98 10.82 6.26
CA TYR A 32 -8.47 9.46 6.02
C TYR A 32 -9.34 9.01 7.20
N LYS A 33 -10.48 8.38 6.91
CA LYS A 33 -11.42 7.89 7.94
C LYS A 33 -11.01 6.54 8.50
N SER A 34 -10.22 5.78 7.75
CA SER A 34 -9.71 4.46 8.14
C SER A 34 -8.40 4.15 7.43
N ASP A 35 -7.63 3.21 7.99
CA ASP A 35 -6.43 2.71 7.35
C ASP A 35 -6.71 2.10 5.97
N ALA A 36 -7.87 1.49 5.77
CA ALA A 36 -8.27 0.94 4.47
C ALA A 36 -8.35 2.03 3.39
N GLU A 37 -8.88 3.21 3.75
CA GLU A 37 -8.97 4.36 2.82
C GLU A 37 -7.57 4.90 2.48
N ARG A 38 -6.68 4.98 3.48
CA ARG A 38 -5.29 5.41 3.27
C ARG A 38 -4.54 4.43 2.35
N VAL A 39 -4.68 3.13 2.60
CA VAL A 39 -4.04 2.08 1.79
C VAL A 39 -4.59 2.06 0.36
N ALA A 40 -5.89 2.26 0.15
CA ALA A 40 -6.48 2.35 -1.18
C ALA A 40 -5.83 3.49 -2.00
N PHE A 41 -5.71 4.69 -1.43
CA PHE A 41 -5.04 5.81 -2.08
C PHE A 41 -3.57 5.51 -2.40
N LEU A 42 -2.84 4.89 -1.47
CA LEU A 42 -1.43 4.52 -1.70
C LEU A 42 -1.28 3.49 -2.82
N LEU A 43 -2.20 2.54 -2.95
CA LEU A 43 -2.19 1.56 -4.04
C LEU A 43 -2.54 2.19 -5.39
N GLU A 44 -3.46 3.15 -5.43
CA GLU A 44 -3.73 3.93 -6.65
C GLU A 44 -2.50 4.73 -7.08
N LEU A 45 -1.82 5.42 -6.14
CA LEU A 45 -0.56 6.11 -6.41
C LEU A 45 0.52 5.14 -6.91
N TYR A 46 0.66 3.99 -6.25
CA TYR A 46 1.60 2.97 -6.66
C TYR A 46 1.33 2.53 -8.11
N GLN A 47 0.10 2.16 -8.44
CA GLN A 47 -0.28 1.78 -9.81
C GLN A 47 0.04 2.88 -10.82
N LYS A 48 -0.26 4.14 -10.50
CA LYS A 48 0.07 5.28 -11.37
C LYS A 48 1.56 5.37 -11.65
N TYR A 49 2.41 5.29 -10.62
CA TYR A 49 3.86 5.38 -10.77
C TYR A 49 4.49 4.15 -11.41
N THR A 50 3.95 2.96 -11.16
CA THR A 50 4.47 1.71 -11.74
C THR A 50 3.90 1.39 -13.11
N SER A 51 2.85 2.06 -13.57
CA SER A 51 2.26 1.84 -14.90
C SER A 51 3.25 2.04 -16.06
N LEU A 52 4.27 2.86 -15.85
CA LEU A 52 5.32 3.18 -16.82
C LEU A 52 6.50 2.22 -16.74
N LEU A 53 6.58 1.40 -15.70
CA LEU A 53 7.62 0.40 -15.57
C LEU A 53 7.28 -0.77 -16.50
N PRO A 54 8.28 -1.35 -17.20
CA PRO A 54 8.07 -2.61 -17.89
C PRO A 54 7.50 -3.61 -16.88
N ALA A 55 6.36 -4.22 -17.19
CA ALA A 55 5.89 -5.33 -16.38
C ALA A 55 7.02 -6.37 -16.35
N ASP A 56 7.60 -6.63 -15.18
CA ASP A 56 8.45 -7.80 -14.97
C ASP A 56 7.65 -8.97 -15.52
N SER A 57 8.08 -9.49 -16.67
CA SER A 57 7.31 -10.41 -17.48
C SER A 57 6.78 -11.49 -16.55
N VAL A 58 5.48 -11.47 -16.27
CA VAL A 58 4.85 -12.50 -15.45
C VAL A 58 5.11 -13.78 -16.22
N ARG A 59 6.09 -14.57 -15.76
CA ARG A 59 6.43 -15.83 -16.41
C ARG A 59 5.12 -16.58 -16.53
N PRO A 60 4.67 -16.95 -17.74
CA PRO A 60 3.38 -17.55 -17.91
C PRO A 60 3.31 -18.76 -16.98
N LYS A 61 2.37 -18.73 -16.04
CA LYS A 61 2.12 -19.82 -15.11
C LYS A 61 1.89 -21.06 -15.99
N ARG A 62 2.90 -21.92 -16.07
CA ARG A 62 2.83 -23.18 -16.83
C ARG A 62 1.53 -23.86 -16.38
N ARG A 63 0.52 -23.89 -17.25
CA ARG A 63 -0.64 -24.75 -17.05
C ARG A 63 -0.07 -26.16 -16.96
N ALA A 64 -0.05 -26.73 -15.77
CA ALA A 64 0.20 -28.14 -15.61
C ALA A 64 -0.91 -28.85 -16.39
N LYS A 65 -0.60 -29.37 -17.57
CA LYS A 65 -1.43 -30.38 -18.21
C LYS A 65 -1.39 -31.59 -17.29
N SER A 66 -2.39 -31.76 -16.42
CA SER A 66 -2.71 -33.08 -15.89
C SER A 66 -3.27 -33.88 -17.07
N ALA A 67 -2.38 -34.61 -17.75
CA ALA A 67 -2.78 -35.61 -18.72
C ALA A 67 -3.54 -36.70 -17.96
N ALA A 68 -4.77 -36.95 -18.40
CA ALA A 68 -5.47 -38.19 -18.10
C ALA A 68 -4.70 -39.35 -18.74
N ALA A 69 -4.40 -40.37 -17.94
CA ALA A 69 -4.08 -41.73 -18.36
C ALA A 69 -4.46 -42.63 -17.17
N GLN A 70 -5.64 -43.26 -17.28
CA GLN A 70 -5.82 -44.72 -17.43
C GLN A 70 -5.74 -45.47 -16.10
#